data_AF-A0A0P7WN37-F1
#
_entry.id   AF-A0A0P7WN37-F1
#
_cell.length_a   1.000
_cell.length_b   1.000
_cell.length_c   1.000
_cell.angle_alpha   90.00
_cell.angle_beta   90.00
_cell.angle_gamma   90.00
#
_symmetry.space_group_name_H-M   'P 1'
#
loop_
_entity.id
_entity.type
_entity.pdbx_description
1 polymer ?
#
loop_
_entity_poly.entity_id
_entity_poly.type
_entity_poly.pdbx_seq_one_letter_code
_entity_poly.pdbx_strand_id
1 'polypeptide(L)'
;MFKTDVLKCRVALNPKNYQTLQLKVTPENAGPWTQEELQFLETFFETRVAGPPFKYNTLNAFTKLLGAPTHILRDCVRIMKLELFPDQAAQLKWNVQFCLTIPPSAPPIAPPGTIAVVLKSKMLFFLQLTQRLPPAQEPLSIIVPIVYDMATGLTQQADIPRQHSSSGAAALMVSSILKRFNDMHPPRQGECTIFASVHELMANLTLPPGGRP
;
A
#
# COMPACT_ATOMS: atom_id res chain seq x y z
N MET A 1 16.43 16.76 -9.66
CA MET A 1 16.81 15.88 -8.53
C MET A 1 16.10 16.43 -7.31
N PHE A 2 15.42 15.60 -6.53
CA PHE A 2 14.81 16.02 -5.27
C PHE A 2 15.34 15.14 -4.13
N LYS A 3 15.36 15.70 -2.93
CA LYS A 3 15.86 15.05 -1.74
C LYS A 3 14.73 14.95 -0.72
N THR A 4 14.62 13.79 -0.08
CA THR A 4 13.93 13.65 1.19
C THR A 4 14.99 13.60 2.29
N ASP A 5 14.57 13.57 3.56
CA ASP A 5 15.51 13.53 4.69
C ASP A 5 16.45 12.32 4.65
N VAL A 6 16.08 11.26 3.92
CA VAL A 6 16.79 9.97 3.92
C VAL A 6 17.14 9.43 2.55
N LEU A 7 16.57 9.97 1.46
CA LEU A 7 16.81 9.51 0.09
C LEU A 7 17.08 10.67 -0.88
N LYS A 8 18.04 10.46 -1.79
CA LYS A 8 18.20 11.24 -3.02
C LYS A 8 17.42 10.54 -4.13
N CYS A 9 16.54 11.29 -4.77
CA CYS A 9 15.72 10.81 -5.87
C CYS A 9 16.02 11.60 -7.15
N ARG A 10 16.38 10.88 -8.22
CA ARG A 10 16.59 11.45 -9.54
C ARG A 10 15.62 10.81 -10.52
N VAL A 11 14.68 11.61 -11.02
CA VAL A 11 13.80 11.23 -12.13
C VAL A 11 14.45 11.65 -13.43
N ALA A 12 14.47 10.76 -14.42
CA ALA A 12 14.98 11.02 -15.76
C ALA A 12 14.14 10.26 -16.78
N LEU A 13 14.21 10.63 -18.06
CA LEU A 13 13.71 9.77 -19.13
C LEU A 13 14.52 8.46 -19.15
N ASN A 14 13.83 7.37 -19.42
CA ASN A 14 14.43 6.06 -19.61
C ASN A 14 15.26 6.09 -20.91
N PRO A 15 16.59 5.92 -20.84
CA PRO A 15 17.47 6.06 -22.01
C PRO A 15 17.30 4.93 -23.02
N LYS A 16 16.62 3.84 -22.67
CA LYS A 16 16.38 2.70 -23.57
C LYS A 16 15.26 2.98 -24.57
N ASN A 17 14.22 3.69 -24.16
CA ASN A 17 13.03 3.92 -24.99
C ASN A 17 12.65 5.40 -25.15
N TYR A 18 13.18 6.31 -24.31
CA TYR A 18 12.85 7.73 -24.26
C TYR A 18 11.35 8.05 -24.14
N GLN A 19 10.55 7.08 -23.67
CA GLN A 19 9.09 7.18 -23.59
C GLN A 19 8.58 7.12 -22.16
N THR A 20 9.37 6.56 -21.25
CA THR A 20 9.00 6.34 -19.85
C THR A 20 9.92 7.10 -18.91
N LEU A 21 9.44 7.43 -17.71
CA LEU A 21 10.29 7.99 -16.66
C LEU A 21 10.88 6.86 -15.82
N GLN A 22 12.16 6.97 -15.50
CA GLN A 22 12.86 6.12 -14.54
C GLN A 22 13.17 6.92 -13.28
N LEU A 23 13.14 6.25 -12.14
CA LEU A 23 13.58 6.79 -10.86
C LEU A 23 14.88 6.12 -10.47
N LYS A 24 15.88 6.91 -10.10
CA LYS A 24 17.05 6.43 -9.37
C LYS A 24 16.97 6.90 -7.92
N VAL A 25 17.08 5.97 -7.00
CA VAL A 25 17.06 6.22 -5.56
C VAL A 25 18.40 5.83 -4.96
N THR A 26 19.01 6.75 -4.20
CA THR A 26 20.20 6.45 -3.39
C THR A 26 20.00 6.97 -1.98
N PRO A 27 20.51 6.29 -0.93
CA PRO A 27 20.47 6.82 0.43
C PRO A 27 21.20 8.17 0.50
N GLU A 28 20.65 9.15 1.24
CA GLU A 28 21.37 10.41 1.50
C GLU A 28 22.52 10.19 2.51
N ASN A 29 22.32 9.27 3.47
CA ASN A 29 23.23 8.91 4.54
C ASN A 29 23.49 7.38 4.56
N ALA A 30 24.37 6.89 5.43
CA ALA A 30 24.54 5.44 5.71
C ALA A 30 23.33 4.83 6.46
N GLY A 31 22.11 5.12 5.97
CA GLY A 31 20.87 4.64 6.53
C GLY A 31 20.65 3.15 6.31
N PRO A 32 19.58 2.57 6.87
CA PRO A 32 19.38 1.12 6.94
C PRO A 32 19.03 0.45 5.59
N TRP A 33 19.03 1.18 4.49
CA TRP A 33 18.50 0.76 3.18
C TRP A 33 19.36 -0.33 2.54
N THR A 34 18.72 -1.42 2.15
CA THR A 34 19.37 -2.43 1.30
C THR A 34 19.23 -2.04 -0.17
N GLN A 35 20.14 -2.53 -1.02
CA GLN A 35 20.03 -2.33 -2.47
C GLN A 35 18.73 -2.91 -3.04
N GLU A 36 18.25 -4.03 -2.48
CA GLU A 36 17.00 -4.67 -2.86
C GLU A 36 15.79 -3.78 -2.60
N GLU A 37 15.71 -3.15 -1.42
CA GLU A 37 14.62 -2.23 -1.07
C GLU A 37 14.59 -1.00 -1.99
N LEU A 38 15.76 -0.45 -2.33
CA LEU A 38 15.86 0.66 -3.27
C LEU A 38 15.41 0.22 -4.67
N GLN A 39 15.79 -0.97 -5.12
CA GLN A 39 15.39 -1.51 -6.41
C GLN A 39 13.87 -1.72 -6.50
N PHE A 40 13.21 -2.13 -5.41
CA PHE A 40 11.74 -2.22 -5.38
C PHE A 40 11.08 -0.86 -5.52
N LEU A 41 11.60 0.21 -4.89
CA LEU A 41 11.10 1.57 -5.09
C LEU A 41 11.23 2.02 -6.55
N GLU A 42 12.39 1.78 -7.16
CA GLU A 42 12.66 2.14 -8.56
C GLU A 42 11.72 1.39 -9.51
N THR A 43 11.61 0.06 -9.34
CA THR A 43 10.74 -0.79 -10.17
C THR A 43 9.26 -0.44 -9.99
N PHE A 44 8.83 -0.18 -8.75
CA PHE A 44 7.46 0.24 -8.47
C PHE A 44 7.14 1.58 -9.12
N PHE A 45 8.07 2.54 -9.08
CA PHE A 45 7.91 3.81 -9.77
C PHE A 45 7.70 3.61 -11.28
N GLU A 46 8.58 2.85 -11.92
CA GLU A 46 8.51 2.65 -13.37
C GLU A 46 7.22 1.95 -13.81
N THR A 47 6.78 0.93 -13.06
CA THR A 47 5.66 0.06 -13.45
C THR A 47 4.30 0.57 -12.98
N ARG A 48 4.22 1.22 -11.81
CA ARG A 48 2.95 1.63 -11.18
C ARG A 48 2.74 3.14 -11.13
N VAL A 49 3.80 3.95 -11.16
CA VAL A 49 3.72 5.42 -10.99
C VAL A 49 3.84 6.15 -12.32
N ALA A 50 4.91 5.87 -13.06
CA ALA A 50 5.24 6.45 -14.34
C ALA A 50 4.78 5.58 -15.53
N GLY A 51 4.09 4.47 -15.25
CA GLY A 51 3.51 3.59 -16.25
C GLY A 51 2.39 4.29 -17.03
N PRO A 52 2.27 4.07 -18.36
CA PRO A 52 1.14 4.56 -19.13
C PRO A 52 -0.21 3.95 -18.67
N PRO A 53 -1.31 4.72 -18.68
CA PRO A 53 -1.38 6.16 -18.92
C PRO A 53 -0.84 6.95 -17.71
N PHE A 54 -0.01 7.96 -17.98
CA PHE A 54 0.56 8.81 -16.92
C PHE A 54 -0.54 9.57 -16.17
N LYS A 55 -0.50 9.51 -14.84
CA LYS A 55 -1.46 10.19 -13.96
C LYS A 55 -0.72 11.04 -12.94
N TYR A 56 -0.91 12.36 -13.01
CA TYR A 56 -0.29 13.31 -12.09
C TYR A 56 -0.54 12.96 -10.62
N ASN A 57 -1.76 12.57 -10.25
CA ASN A 57 -2.09 12.24 -8.86
C ASN A 57 -1.36 10.99 -8.36
N THR A 58 -1.09 10.01 -9.24
CA THR A 58 -0.28 8.83 -8.89
C THR A 58 1.15 9.24 -8.56
N LEU A 59 1.75 10.10 -9.40
CA LEU A 59 3.09 10.65 -9.15
C LEU A 59 3.12 11.45 -7.83
N ASN A 60 2.16 12.35 -7.63
CA ASN A 60 2.09 13.18 -6.43
C ASN A 60 1.92 12.33 -5.15
N ALA A 61 1.06 11.31 -5.18
CA ALA A 61 0.89 10.37 -4.08
C ALA A 61 2.20 9.62 -3.75
N PHE A 62 2.92 9.16 -4.79
CA PHE A 62 4.20 8.49 -4.61
C PHE A 62 5.27 9.43 -4.02
N THR A 63 5.35 10.68 -4.49
CA THR A 63 6.28 11.67 -3.90
C THR A 63 5.97 11.96 -2.44
N LYS A 64 4.69 12.03 -2.04
CA LYS A 64 4.30 12.15 -0.63
C LYS A 64 4.74 10.93 0.18
N LEU A 65 4.59 9.73 -0.38
CA LEU A 65 5.01 8.49 0.25
C LEU A 65 6.52 8.44 0.48
N LEU A 66 7.33 8.88 -0.49
CA LEU A 66 8.80 8.99 -0.34
C LEU A 66 9.22 9.90 0.81
N GLY A 67 8.38 10.88 1.17
CA GLY A 67 8.60 11.76 2.32
C GLY A 67 8.23 11.15 3.68
N ALA A 68 7.79 9.88 3.72
CA ALA A 68 7.45 9.21 4.98
C ALA A 68 8.71 8.91 5.82
N PRO A 69 8.58 8.88 7.16
CA PRO A 69 9.60 8.35 8.05
C PRO A 69 10.15 7.01 7.57
N THR A 70 11.47 6.79 7.72
CA THR A 70 12.16 5.62 7.12
C THR A 70 11.51 4.29 7.46
N HIS A 71 11.14 4.07 8.73
CA HIS A 71 10.52 2.81 9.17
C HIS A 71 9.14 2.58 8.51
N ILE A 72 8.36 3.65 8.26
CA ILE A 72 7.08 3.60 7.55
C ILE A 72 7.30 3.30 6.07
N LEU A 73 8.22 4.04 5.43
CA LEU A 73 8.49 3.86 4.01
C LEU A 73 8.99 2.44 3.72
N ARG A 74 9.87 1.89 4.56
CA ARG A 74 10.36 0.51 4.42
C ARG A 74 9.23 -0.52 4.46
N ASP A 75 8.25 -0.34 5.34
CA ASP A 75 7.08 -1.23 5.38
C ASP A 75 6.21 -1.09 4.13
N CYS A 76 6.06 0.13 3.60
CA CYS A 76 5.39 0.33 2.32
C CYS A 76 6.16 -0.34 1.16
N VAL A 77 7.49 -0.29 1.16
CA VAL A 77 8.34 -1.00 0.18
C VAL A 77 8.14 -2.51 0.24
N ARG A 78 7.98 -3.08 1.45
CA ARG A 78 7.67 -4.51 1.59
C ARG A 78 6.28 -4.85 1.02
N ILE A 79 5.29 -3.96 1.13
CA ILE A 79 3.99 -4.14 0.47
C ILE A 79 4.15 -4.03 -1.07
N MET A 80 4.91 -3.04 -1.56
CA MET A 80 5.20 -2.90 -3.00
C MET A 80 5.89 -4.14 -3.56
N LYS A 81 6.79 -4.77 -2.80
CA LYS A 81 7.42 -6.04 -3.18
C LYS A 81 6.37 -7.13 -3.39
N LEU A 82 5.39 -7.27 -2.49
CA LEU A 82 4.31 -8.25 -2.64
C LEU A 82 3.42 -7.97 -3.86
N GLU A 83 3.21 -6.70 -4.21
CA GLU A 83 2.47 -6.31 -5.42
C GLU A 83 3.26 -6.60 -6.71
N LEU A 84 4.58 -6.36 -6.70
CA LEU A 84 5.45 -6.58 -7.86
C LEU A 84 5.73 -8.06 -8.10
N PHE A 85 5.83 -8.86 -7.03
CA PHE A 85 6.19 -10.28 -7.07
C PHE A 85 5.15 -11.13 -6.33
N PRO A 86 3.93 -11.26 -6.88
CA PRO A 86 2.85 -12.00 -6.22
C PRO A 86 3.23 -13.47 -5.94
N ASP A 87 4.09 -14.09 -6.74
CA ASP A 87 4.51 -15.48 -6.51
C ASP A 87 5.23 -15.68 -5.17
N GLN A 88 5.91 -14.66 -4.63
CA GLN A 88 6.55 -14.74 -3.32
C GLN A 88 5.54 -14.83 -2.17
N ALA A 89 4.30 -14.43 -2.41
CA ALA A 89 3.19 -14.55 -1.47
C ALA A 89 2.34 -15.81 -1.73
N ALA A 90 2.84 -16.83 -2.45
CA ALA A 90 2.11 -18.05 -2.82
C ALA A 90 1.25 -18.67 -1.71
N GLN A 91 1.71 -18.61 -0.46
CA GLN A 91 1.02 -19.17 0.70
C GLN A 91 -0.09 -18.28 1.28
N LEU A 92 -0.20 -17.02 0.85
CA LEU A 92 -1.23 -16.09 1.28
C LEU A 92 -2.52 -16.28 0.47
N LYS A 93 -3.65 -15.90 1.05
CA LYS A 93 -4.97 -16.05 0.43
C LYS A 93 -5.33 -14.88 -0.48
N TRP A 94 -4.59 -13.78 -0.41
CA TRP A 94 -4.86 -12.53 -1.11
C TRP A 94 -3.60 -11.99 -1.78
N ASN A 95 -3.77 -11.42 -2.96
CA ASN A 95 -2.84 -10.45 -3.55
C ASN A 95 -3.12 -9.07 -2.95
N VAL A 96 -2.08 -8.24 -2.87
CA VAL A 96 -2.20 -6.85 -2.43
C VAL A 96 -1.76 -5.92 -3.57
N GLN A 97 -2.47 -4.81 -3.69
CA GLN A 97 -2.07 -3.67 -4.50
C GLN A 97 -2.15 -2.40 -3.65
N PHE A 98 -1.09 -1.60 -3.69
CA PHE A 98 -0.98 -0.32 -3.01
C PHE A 98 -1.61 0.78 -3.88
N CYS A 99 -2.79 1.26 -3.48
CA CYS A 99 -3.51 2.26 -4.24
C CYS A 99 -2.91 3.66 -3.97
N LEU A 100 -2.28 4.24 -5.00
CA LEU A 100 -1.78 5.63 -4.94
C LEU A 100 -2.87 6.67 -5.19
N THR A 101 -3.97 6.26 -5.83
CA THR A 101 -5.18 7.08 -6.00
C THR A 101 -6.41 6.32 -5.52
N ILE A 102 -7.46 7.04 -5.11
CA ILE A 102 -8.71 6.42 -4.66
C ILE A 102 -9.33 5.65 -5.83
N PRO A 103 -9.53 4.32 -5.71
CA PRO A 103 -10.15 3.52 -6.77
C PRO A 103 -11.66 3.82 -6.88
N PRO A 104 -12.29 3.62 -8.05
CA PRO A 104 -13.72 3.85 -8.24
C PRO A 104 -14.63 3.05 -7.28
N SER A 105 -14.16 1.88 -6.85
CA SER A 105 -14.85 0.98 -5.90
C SER A 105 -14.59 1.31 -4.43
N ALA A 106 -13.82 2.36 -4.12
CA ALA A 106 -13.58 2.77 -2.75
C ALA A 106 -14.85 3.38 -2.11
N PRO A 107 -14.97 3.33 -0.77
CA PRO A 107 -15.94 4.13 -0.05
C PRO A 107 -15.86 5.63 -0.43
N PRO A 108 -16.99 6.37 -0.48
CA PRO A 108 -17.04 7.74 -1.00
C PRO A 108 -16.47 8.78 -0.02
N ILE A 109 -15.18 8.67 0.31
CA ILE A 109 -14.46 9.67 1.12
C ILE A 109 -14.06 10.87 0.27
N ALA A 110 -13.62 10.61 -0.97
CA ALA A 110 -13.32 11.61 -1.96
C ALA A 110 -13.50 11.03 -3.37
N PRO A 111 -13.55 11.87 -4.41
CA PRO A 111 -13.72 11.40 -5.79
C PRO A 111 -12.65 10.39 -6.23
N PRO A 112 -13.00 9.39 -7.05
CA PRO A 112 -12.02 8.49 -7.65
C PRO A 112 -10.90 9.24 -8.39
N GLY A 113 -9.68 8.71 -8.33
CA GLY A 113 -8.50 9.32 -8.96
C GLY A 113 -7.85 10.44 -8.14
N THR A 114 -8.43 10.87 -7.02
CA THR A 114 -7.76 11.72 -6.04
C THR A 114 -6.65 10.96 -5.31
N ILE A 115 -5.70 11.68 -4.71
CA ILE A 115 -4.56 11.07 -4.01
C ILE A 115 -5.05 10.22 -2.83
N ALA A 116 -4.64 8.94 -2.78
CA ALA A 116 -5.03 8.01 -1.73
C ALA A 116 -4.05 7.98 -0.55
N VAL A 117 -2.92 8.69 -0.61
CA VAL A 117 -1.92 8.73 0.47
C VAL A 117 -1.92 10.09 1.14
N VAL A 118 -2.26 10.12 2.42
CA VAL A 118 -2.23 11.32 3.26
C VAL A 118 -1.31 11.05 4.45
N LEU A 119 -0.25 11.84 4.59
CA LEU A 119 0.73 11.73 5.67
C LEU A 119 0.73 13.03 6.50
N LYS A 120 0.27 12.95 7.75
CA LYS A 120 0.28 14.05 8.74
C LYS A 120 0.77 13.55 10.11
N SER A 121 -0.07 13.57 11.14
CA SER A 121 0.14 12.84 12.40
C SER A 121 -0.28 11.36 12.30
N LYS A 122 -1.13 11.06 11.31
CA LYS A 122 -1.49 9.71 10.89
C LYS A 122 -1.21 9.56 9.40
N MET A 123 -1.02 8.32 8.97
CA MET A 123 -0.95 7.96 7.55
C MET A 123 -2.26 7.27 7.16
N LEU A 124 -3.04 7.87 6.26
CA LEU A 124 -4.16 7.21 5.59
C LEU A 124 -3.70 6.73 4.22
N PHE A 125 -3.96 5.47 3.91
CA PHE A 125 -3.70 4.88 2.60
C PHE A 125 -4.72 3.80 2.27
N PHE A 126 -4.75 3.35 1.02
CA PHE A 126 -5.70 2.36 0.54
C PHE A 126 -4.97 1.19 -0.06
N LEU A 127 -5.47 0.00 0.24
CA LEU A 127 -5.03 -1.24 -0.37
C LEU A 127 -6.19 -1.88 -1.12
N GLN A 128 -5.91 -2.44 -2.29
CA GLN A 128 -6.81 -3.39 -2.91
C GLN A 128 -6.32 -4.80 -2.58
N LEU A 129 -7.19 -5.62 -2.01
CA LEU A 129 -6.93 -7.03 -1.79
C LEU A 129 -7.73 -7.84 -2.81
N THR A 130 -7.06 -8.67 -3.60
CA THR A 130 -7.69 -9.55 -4.58
C THR A 130 -7.48 -11.00 -4.18
N GLN A 131 -8.55 -11.75 -3.99
CA GLN A 131 -8.52 -13.12 -3.51
C GLN A 131 -7.78 -13.99 -4.52
N ARG A 132 -6.91 -14.87 -4.02
CA ARG A 132 -6.28 -15.90 -4.84
C ARG A 132 -7.24 -17.07 -4.93
N LEU A 133 -7.75 -17.30 -6.13
CA LEU A 133 -8.61 -18.44 -6.44
C LEU A 133 -7.99 -19.27 -7.56
N PRO A 134 -8.34 -20.56 -7.67
CA PRO A 134 -8.02 -21.35 -8.84
C PRO A 134 -8.56 -20.69 -10.12
N PRO A 135 -7.95 -20.93 -11.30
CA PRO A 135 -8.29 -20.24 -12.55
C PRO A 135 -9.75 -20.33 -13.01
N ALA A 136 -10.53 -21.26 -12.46
CA ALA A 136 -11.94 -21.48 -12.79
C ALA A 136 -12.92 -20.56 -12.06
N GLN A 137 -12.46 -19.67 -11.17
CA GLN A 137 -13.32 -18.78 -10.39
C GLN A 137 -12.91 -17.32 -10.55
N GLU A 138 -13.90 -16.42 -10.61
CA GLU A 138 -13.66 -14.99 -10.66
C GLU A 138 -13.17 -14.49 -9.28
N PRO A 139 -12.00 -13.83 -9.18
CA PRO A 139 -11.42 -13.44 -7.90
C PRO A 139 -12.17 -12.26 -7.29
N LEU A 140 -12.60 -12.42 -6.03
CA LEU A 140 -13.17 -11.33 -5.25
C LEU A 140 -12.11 -10.26 -4.97
N SER A 141 -12.46 -8.98 -5.14
CA SER A 141 -11.59 -7.86 -4.77
C SER A 141 -12.28 -6.92 -3.79
N ILE A 142 -11.55 -6.48 -2.77
CA ILE A 142 -12.03 -5.49 -1.79
C ILE A 142 -11.05 -4.32 -1.66
N ILE A 143 -11.57 -3.15 -1.34
CA ILE A 143 -10.77 -1.97 -1.00
C ILE A 143 -10.73 -1.81 0.50
N VAL A 144 -9.51 -1.75 1.04
CA VAL A 144 -9.24 -1.63 2.46
C VAL A 144 -8.54 -0.29 2.73
N PRO A 145 -9.26 0.69 3.31
CA PRO A 145 -8.66 1.92 3.78
C PRO A 145 -7.98 1.68 5.14
N ILE A 146 -6.70 1.99 5.24
CA ILE A 146 -5.86 1.75 6.41
C ILE A 146 -5.39 3.08 6.99
N VAL A 147 -5.44 3.20 8.31
CA VAL A 147 -4.84 4.29 9.08
C VAL A 147 -3.71 3.72 9.91
N TYR A 148 -2.52 4.30 9.78
CA TYR A 148 -1.41 4.10 10.70
C TYR A 148 -1.26 5.36 11.57
N ASP A 149 -1.38 5.20 12.87
CA ASP A 149 -1.20 6.28 13.84
C ASP A 149 0.26 6.33 14.29
N MET A 150 0.98 7.40 13.95
CA MET A 150 2.41 7.52 14.28
C MET A 150 2.68 7.78 15.76
N ALA A 151 1.68 8.27 16.51
CA ALA A 151 1.83 8.50 17.94
C ALA A 151 1.71 7.20 18.72
N THR A 152 0.79 6.32 18.33
CA THR A 152 0.57 5.04 19.01
C THR A 152 1.31 3.87 18.37
N GLY A 153 1.75 4.00 17.11
CA GLY A 153 2.34 2.92 16.32
C GLY A 153 1.34 1.82 15.94
N LEU A 154 0.04 2.15 15.87
CA LEU A 154 -1.02 1.17 15.59
C LEU A 154 -1.51 1.28 14.15
N THR A 155 -1.75 0.13 13.52
CA THR A 155 -2.41 0.03 12.22
C THR A 155 -3.87 -0.40 12.41
N GLN A 156 -4.80 0.36 11.84
CA GLN A 156 -6.25 0.13 11.97
C GLN A 156 -6.94 0.33 10.62
N GLN A 157 -8.15 -0.20 10.50
CA GLN A 157 -9.01 0.18 9.37
C GLN A 157 -9.53 1.60 9.60
N ALA A 158 -9.56 2.41 8.55
CA ALA A 158 -10.16 3.74 8.63
C ALA A 158 -11.67 3.62 8.91
N ASP A 159 -12.15 4.40 9.88
CA ASP A 159 -13.58 4.57 10.09
C ASP A 159 -14.11 5.53 9.03
N ILE A 160 -14.97 5.02 8.15
CA ILE A 160 -15.51 5.75 7.03
C ILE A 160 -17.01 5.50 7.03
N PRO A 161 -17.84 6.56 6.96
CA PRO A 161 -19.27 6.42 6.80
C PRO A 161 -19.58 5.60 5.54
N ARG A 162 -20.12 4.39 5.71
CA ARG A 162 -20.47 3.50 4.60
C ARG A 162 -21.97 3.58 4.33
N GLN A 163 -22.32 3.54 3.05
CA GLN A 163 -23.69 3.20 2.66
C GLN A 163 -23.88 1.67 2.83
N HIS A 164 -25.09 1.27 3.23
CA HIS A 164 -25.47 -0.09 3.63
C HIS A 164 -25.36 -1.10 2.45
N SER A 165 -24.15 -1.52 2.09
CA SER A 165 -23.90 -2.53 1.06
C SER A 165 -23.10 -3.72 1.61
N SER A 166 -23.00 -4.79 0.81
CA SER A 166 -22.25 -6.03 1.07
C SER A 166 -20.78 -5.81 1.50
N SER A 167 -20.22 -4.62 1.25
CA SER A 167 -18.92 -4.15 1.74
C SER A 167 -18.82 -4.08 3.28
N GLY A 168 -19.95 -4.00 3.99
CA GLY A 168 -19.98 -3.90 5.46
C GLY A 168 -19.38 -5.12 6.17
N ALA A 169 -19.76 -6.33 5.75
CA ALA A 169 -19.28 -7.57 6.36
C ALA A 169 -17.76 -7.75 6.18
N ALA A 170 -17.25 -7.47 4.98
CA ALA A 170 -15.81 -7.55 4.70
C ALA A 170 -14.99 -6.61 5.60
N ALA A 171 -15.51 -5.42 5.86
CA ALA A 171 -14.83 -4.49 6.75
C ALA A 171 -14.92 -4.84 8.22
N LEU A 172 -16.04 -5.37 8.70
CA LEU A 172 -16.08 -5.88 10.07
C LEU A 172 -15.02 -6.97 10.27
N MET A 173 -14.82 -7.85 9.29
CA MET A 173 -13.77 -8.87 9.31
C MET A 173 -12.36 -8.25 9.30
N VAL A 174 -12.09 -7.30 8.41
CA VAL A 174 -10.80 -6.57 8.36
C VAL A 174 -10.51 -5.89 9.70
N SER A 175 -11.47 -5.12 10.23
CA SER A 175 -11.34 -4.42 11.51
C SER A 175 -11.10 -5.40 12.66
N SER A 176 -11.81 -6.53 12.68
CA SER A 176 -11.61 -7.58 13.69
C SER A 176 -10.21 -8.21 13.62
N ILE A 177 -9.67 -8.46 12.43
CA ILE A 177 -8.32 -9.02 12.26
C ILE A 177 -7.28 -8.01 12.75
N LEU A 178 -7.37 -6.75 12.33
CA LEU A 178 -6.43 -5.71 12.74
C LEU A 178 -6.50 -5.41 14.24
N LYS A 179 -7.70 -5.43 14.83
CA LYS A 179 -7.87 -5.29 16.28
C LYS A 179 -7.17 -6.43 17.02
N ARG A 180 -7.43 -7.68 16.65
CA ARG A 180 -6.76 -8.85 17.23
C ARG A 180 -5.23 -8.80 17.05
N PHE A 181 -4.76 -8.34 15.89
CA PHE A 181 -3.33 -8.16 15.65
C PHE A 181 -2.72 -7.18 16.66
N ASN A 182 -3.34 -6.01 16.84
CA ASN A 182 -2.89 -4.99 17.78
C ASN A 182 -2.90 -5.47 19.24
N ASP A 183 -3.90 -6.29 19.63
CA ASP A 183 -3.98 -6.87 20.98
C ASP A 183 -2.83 -7.84 21.26
N MET A 184 -2.36 -8.57 20.23
CA MET A 184 -1.27 -9.56 20.33
C MET A 184 0.12 -8.98 20.09
N HIS A 185 0.22 -7.85 19.39
CA HIS A 185 1.48 -7.22 18.98
C HIS A 185 1.52 -5.76 19.43
N PRO A 186 1.74 -5.50 20.73
CA PRO A 186 1.84 -4.14 21.24
C PRO A 186 3.00 -3.40 20.53
N PRO A 187 2.80 -2.16 20.07
CA PRO A 187 3.82 -1.39 19.36
C PRO A 187 5.10 -1.23 20.19
N ARG A 188 6.24 -1.55 19.58
CA ARG A 188 7.56 -1.33 20.16
C ARG A 188 8.18 -0.06 19.58
N GLN A 189 9.04 0.58 20.36
CA GLN A 189 9.73 1.79 19.89
C GLN A 189 10.55 1.51 18.63
N GLY A 190 10.32 2.29 17.59
CA GLY A 190 11.03 2.18 16.30
C GLY A 190 10.51 1.09 15.35
N GLU A 191 9.53 0.29 15.77
CA GLU A 191 8.87 -0.68 14.89
C GLU A 191 7.68 -0.04 14.15
N CYS A 192 7.50 -0.43 12.89
CA CYS A 192 6.31 -0.09 12.11
C CYS A 192 5.43 -1.34 12.01
N THR A 193 4.13 -1.20 12.24
CA THR A 193 3.18 -2.32 12.21
C THR A 193 2.48 -2.47 10.87
N ILE A 194 2.72 -1.58 9.90
CA ILE A 194 1.98 -1.53 8.63
C ILE A 194 2.11 -2.84 7.88
N PHE A 195 3.34 -3.28 7.60
CA PHE A 195 3.57 -4.48 6.79
C PHE A 195 3.04 -5.73 7.49
N ALA A 196 3.35 -5.89 8.79
CA ALA A 196 2.90 -7.04 9.56
C ALA A 196 1.37 -7.14 9.62
N SER A 197 0.68 -6.00 9.80
CA SER A 197 -0.79 -5.94 9.79
C SER A 197 -1.38 -6.32 8.43
N VAL A 198 -0.77 -5.85 7.34
CA VAL A 198 -1.21 -6.17 5.97
C VAL A 198 -0.97 -7.65 5.66
N HIS A 199 0.17 -8.20 6.08
CA HIS A 199 0.48 -9.61 5.94
C HIS A 199 -0.53 -10.48 6.72
N GLU A 200 -0.85 -10.11 7.96
CA GLU A 200 -1.87 -10.77 8.79
C GLU A 200 -3.25 -10.76 8.10
N LEU A 201 -3.65 -9.63 7.50
CA LEU A 201 -4.86 -9.55 6.68
C LEU A 201 -4.82 -10.52 5.49
N MET A 202 -3.74 -10.52 4.72
CA MET A 202 -3.59 -11.39 3.54
C MET A 202 -3.59 -12.89 3.90
N ALA A 203 -3.14 -13.26 5.10
CA ALA A 203 -3.14 -14.64 5.58
C ALA A 203 -4.50 -15.08 6.14
N ASN A 204 -5.20 -14.19 6.84
CA ASN A 204 -6.35 -14.57 7.68
C ASN A 204 -7.70 -14.11 7.17
N LEU A 205 -7.76 -13.14 6.25
CA LEU A 205 -9.03 -12.66 5.72
C LEU A 205 -9.76 -13.78 4.97
N THR A 206 -10.95 -14.10 5.43
CA THR A 206 -11.87 -15.03 4.78
C THR A 206 -13.21 -14.33 4.63
N LEU A 207 -13.70 -14.26 3.39
CA LEU A 207 -15.00 -13.70 3.08
C LEU A 207 -15.92 -14.84 2.63
N PRO A 208 -17.18 -14.87 3.08
CA PRO A 208 -18.12 -15.88 2.64
C PRO A 208 -18.34 -15.77 1.12
N PRO A 209 -18.43 -16.89 0.40
CA PRO A 209 -18.77 -16.91 -1.02
C PRO A 209 -20.25 -16.52 -1.16
N GLY A 210 -20.57 -15.23 -1.19
CA GLY A 210 -21.96 -14.80 -1.33
C GLY A 210 -22.24 -13.42 -0.78
N GLY A 211 -22.12 -12.43 -1.65
CA GLY A 211 -22.57 -11.07 -1.43
C GLY A 211 -22.11 -10.20 -2.58
N ARG A 212 -22.57 -10.50 -3.80
CA ARG A 212 -22.33 -9.63 -4.97
C ARG A 212 -22.71 -8.19 -4.59
N PRO A 213 -21.95 -7.17 -5.02
CA PRO A 213 -22.42 -5.79 -4.94
C PRO A 213 -23.73 -5.60 -5.71
#